data_AF-A0A429Y1U9-F1
#
_entry.id   AF-A0A429Y1U9-F1
#
_cell.length_a   1.000
_cell.length_b   1.000
_cell.length_c   1.000
_cell.angle_alpha   90.00
_cell.angle_beta   90.00
_cell.angle_gamma   90.00
#
_symmetry.space_group_name_H-M   'P 1'
#
loop_
_entity.id
_entity.type
_entity.pdbx_description
1 polymer ?
#
loop_
_entity_poly.entity_id
_entity_poly.type
_entity_poly.pdbx_seq_one_letter_code
_entity_poly.pdbx_strand_id
1 'polypeptide(L)' 'MLYRAALYLIGFGLSVAGGINIIAYLNLLPMGYSYSYYFMYIGRRPECYLLLVGLILIWISVYGFNPKE' A
#
# COMPACT_ATOMS: atom_id res chain seq x y z
N MET A 1 -6.62 10.42 21.12
CA MET A 1 -7.44 9.86 20.02
C MET A 1 -7.07 10.45 18.65
N LEU A 2 -6.94 11.78 18.53
CA LEU A 2 -6.66 12.47 17.27
C LEU A 2 -5.34 12.04 16.59
N TYR A 3 -4.28 11.77 17.37
CA TYR A 3 -3.00 11.25 16.86
C TYR A 3 -3.12 9.88 16.16
N ARG A 4 -3.94 8.96 16.71
CA ARG A 4 -4.19 7.64 16.10
C ARG A 4 -4.95 7.78 14.79
N ALA A 5 -5.94 8.69 14.75
CA ALA A 5 -6.68 8.97 13.53
C ALA A 5 -5.77 9.58 12.45
N ALA A 6 -4.87 10.49 12.82
CA ALA A 6 -3.90 11.07 11.90
C ALA A 6 -2.94 10.01 11.32
N LEU A 7 -2.34 9.16 12.16
CA LEU A 7 -1.48 8.06 11.70
C LEU A 7 -2.22 7.06 10.82
N TYR A 8 -3.47 6.74 11.18
CA TYR A 8 -4.32 5.88 10.37
C TYR A 8 -4.64 6.50 9.00
N LEU A 9 -4.99 7.80 8.95
CA LEU A 9 -5.23 8.50 7.68
C LEU A 9 -3.98 8.57 6.80
N ILE A 10 -2.80 8.79 7.39
CA ILE A 10 -1.53 8.81 6.67
C ILE A 10 -1.22 7.43 6.08
N GLY A 11 -1.34 6.37 6.90
CA GLY A 11 -1.15 5.00 6.44
C GLY A 11 -2.16 4.59 5.37
N PHE A 12 -3.42 5.02 5.52
CA PHE A 12 -4.48 4.81 4.54
C PHE A 12 -4.19 5.51 3.21
N GLY A 13 -3.78 6.79 3.24
CA GLY A 13 -3.40 7.53 2.03
C GLY A 13 -2.22 6.89 1.29
N LEU A 14 -1.21 6.43 2.03
CA LEU A 14 -0.08 5.69 1.48
C LEU A 14 -0.52 4.37 0.82
N SER A 15 -1.41 3.63 1.49
CA SER A 15 -1.91 2.35 1.00
C SER A 15 -2.78 2.52 -0.25
N VAL A 16 -3.60 3.57 -0.30
CA VAL A 16 -4.44 3.90 -1.46
C VAL A 16 -3.56 4.31 -2.65
N ALA A 17 -2.55 5.14 -2.43
CA ALA A 17 -1.60 5.53 -3.49
C ALA A 17 -0.87 4.31 -4.08
N GLY A 18 -0.38 3.39 -3.24
CA GLY A 18 0.22 2.13 -3.71
C GLY A 18 -0.77 1.22 -4.45
N GLY A 19 -2.02 1.14 -3.98
CA GLY A 19 -3.08 0.33 -4.60
C GLY A 19 -3.50 0.82 -5.98
N ILE A 20 -3.62 2.14 -6.16
CA ILE A 20 -3.96 2.74 -7.46
C ILE A 20 -2.88 2.41 -8.50
N ASN A 21 -1.61 2.42 -8.12
CA ASN A 21 -0.51 2.06 -9.03
C ASN A 21 -0.60 0.60 -9.49
N ILE A 22 -0.89 -0.35 -8.59
CA ILE A 22 -1.09 -1.75 -8.95
C ILE A 22 -2.24 -1.89 -9.96
N ILE A 23 -3.36 -1.21 -9.73
CA ILE A 23 -4.53 -1.23 -10.62
C ILE A 23 -4.20 -0.58 -11.98
N ALA A 24 -3.44 0.52 -11.98
CA ALA A 24 -3.03 1.20 -13.21
C ALA A 24 -2.14 0.29 -14.08
N TYR A 25 -1.21 -0.44 -13.47
CA TYR A 25 -0.37 -1.41 -14.17
C TYR A 25 -1.14 -2.65 -14.65
N LEU A 26 -2.35 -2.90 -14.13
CA LEU A 26 -3.20 -3.99 -14.61
C LEU A 26 -3.55 -3.82 -16.11
N ASN A 27 -3.47 -2.59 -16.62
CA ASN A 27 -3.63 -2.28 -18.04
C ASN A 27 -2.59 -2.99 -18.95
N LEU A 28 -1.45 -3.44 -18.41
CA LEU A 28 -0.45 -4.22 -19.16
C LEU A 28 -0.97 -5.59 -19.61
N LEU A 29 -1.92 -6.17 -18.88
CA LEU A 29 -2.52 -7.49 -19.19
C LEU A 29 -3.34 -7.47 -20.49
N PRO A 30 -4.34 -6.59 -20.68
CA PRO A 30 -5.05 -6.49 -21.96
C PRO A 30 -4.16 -5.98 -23.11
N MET A 31 -3.00 -5.38 -22.81
CA MET A 31 -2.01 -4.98 -23.80
C MET A 31 -1.20 -6.17 -24.37
N GLY A 32 -1.45 -7.40 -23.87
CA GLY A 32 -0.83 -8.63 -24.38
C GLY A 32 0.42 -9.09 -23.62
N TYR A 33 0.77 -8.45 -22.50
CA TYR A 33 1.87 -8.91 -21.65
C TYR A 33 1.46 -10.11 -20.78
N SER A 34 2.40 -11.02 -20.55
CA SER A 34 2.17 -12.18 -19.69
C SER A 34 2.08 -11.79 -18.21
N TYR A 35 1.27 -12.52 -17.42
CA TYR A 35 1.11 -12.32 -15.98
C TYR A 35 2.45 -12.28 -15.22
N SER A 36 3.44 -13.08 -15.62
CA SER A 36 4.78 -13.07 -15.00
C SER A 36 5.52 -11.74 -15.21
N TYR A 37 5.36 -11.10 -16.37
CA TYR A 37 5.94 -9.79 -16.63
C TYR A 37 5.30 -8.71 -15.77
N TYR A 38 3.99 -8.80 -15.55
CA TYR A 38 3.26 -7.88 -14.68
C TYR A 38 3.77 -7.94 -13.22
N PHE A 39 3.90 -9.13 -12.63
CA PHE A 39 4.41 -9.28 -11.26
C PHE A 39 5.88 -8.83 -11.14
N MET A 40 6.73 -9.15 -12.11
CA MET A 40 8.13 -8.72 -12.12
C MET A 40 8.27 -7.20 -12.29
N TYR A 41 7.37 -6.57 -13.05
CA TYR A 41 7.33 -5.13 -13.24
C TYR A 41 6.89 -4.40 -11.97
N ILE A 42 5.80 -4.86 -11.34
CA ILE A 42 5.31 -4.32 -10.06
C ILE A 42 6.34 -4.49 -8.93
N GLY A 43 7.02 -5.64 -8.87
CA GLY A 43 8.03 -5.91 -7.85
C GLY A 43 9.30 -5.07 -7.96
N ARG A 44 9.61 -4.52 -9.15
CA ARG A 44 10.77 -3.62 -9.34
C ARG A 44 10.44 -2.14 -9.12
N ARG A 45 9.18 -1.78 -8.96
CA ARG A 45 8.76 -0.39 -8.81
C ARG A 45 8.64 0.00 -7.33
N PRO A 46 9.32 1.07 -6.88
CA PRO A 46 9.23 1.55 -5.50
C PRO A 46 7.80 1.95 -5.12
N GLU A 47 6.96 2.30 -6.10
CA GLU A 47 5.57 2.73 -5.91
C GLU A 47 4.69 1.67 -5.23
N CYS A 48 4.92 0.38 -5.50
CA CYS A 48 4.12 -0.70 -4.91
C CYS A 48 4.52 -1.01 -3.46
N TYR A 49 5.72 -0.59 -3.03
CA TYR A 49 6.11 -0.67 -1.63
C TYR A 49 5.35 0.32 -0.76
N LEU A 50 4.79 1.41 -1.30
CA LEU A 50 3.91 2.31 -0.54
C LEU A 50 2.67 1.60 -0.03
N LEU A 51 2.18 0.56 -0.74
CA LEU A 51 1.07 -0.26 -0.27
C LEU A 51 1.46 -1.02 0.99
N LEU A 52 2.57 -1.75 0.94
CA LEU A 52 3.07 -2.53 2.08
C LEU A 52 3.40 -1.64 3.28
N VAL A 53 4.08 -0.51 3.04
CA VAL A 53 4.42 0.46 4.09
C VAL A 53 3.16 1.09 4.69
N GLY A 54 2.18 1.45 3.87
CA GLY A 54 0.88 1.96 4.32
C GLY A 54 0.13 0.95 5.18
N LEU A 55 0.12 -0.32 4.78
CA LEU A 55 -0.52 -1.40 5.53
C LEU A 55 0.16 -1.64 6.88
N ILE A 56 1.50 -1.64 6.93
CA ILE A 56 2.27 -1.77 8.16
C ILE A 56 1.99 -0.59 9.10
N LEU A 57 1.93 0.63 8.58
CA LEU A 57 1.60 1.83 9.35
C LEU A 57 0.19 1.77 9.94
N ILE A 58 -0.80 1.31 9.17
CA ILE A 58 -2.17 1.08 9.66
C ILE A 58 -2.16 0.03 10.78
N TRP A 59 -1.44 -1.08 10.57
CA TRP A 59 -1.31 -2.16 11.55
C TRP A 59 -0.73 -1.67 12.88
N ILE A 60 0.36 -0.91 12.82
CA ILE A 60 1.01 -0.31 14.01
C ILE A 60 0.09 0.71 14.68
N SER A 61 -0.66 1.51 13.91
CA SER A 61 -1.59 2.49 14.46
C SER A 61 -2.77 1.85 15.21
N VAL A 62 -3.23 0.68 14.75
CA VAL A 62 -4.35 -0.06 15.35
C VAL A 62 -3.89 -0.88 16.56
N TYR A 63 -2.84 -1.70 16.39
CA TYR A 63 -2.39 -2.66 17.41
C TYR A 63 -1.24 -2.16 18.30
N GLY A 64 -0.36 -1.30 17.78
CA GLY A 64 0.87 -0.89 18.47
C GLY A 64 0.65 0.15 19.58
N PHE A 65 -0.37 1.00 19.46
CA PHE A 65 -0.72 1.97 20.51
C PHE A 65 -1.87 1.43 21.37
N ASN A 66 -1.56 0.42 22.18
CA ASN A 66 -2.36 0.08 23.35
C ASN A 66 -1.75 0.85 24.52
N PRO A 67 -2.32 2.01 24.95
CA PRO A 67 -1.93 2.62 26.21
C PRO A 67 -2.42 1.67 27.31
N LYS A 68 -1.60 0.66 27.62
CA LYS A 68 -1.61 0.08 28.94
C LYS A 68 -0.90 1.10 29.82
N GLU A 69 -1.72 1.82 30.56
CA GLU A 69 -1.55 2.46 31.87
C GLU A 69 -2.34 3.78 31.94
#